data_AF-A0A367I4R5-F1
#
_entry.id   AF-A0A367I4R5-F1
#
_cell.length_a   1.000
_cell.length_b   1.000
_cell.length_c   1.000
_cell.angle_alpha   90.00
_cell.angle_beta   90.00
_cell.angle_gamma   90.00
#
_symmetry.space_group_name_H-M   'P 1'
#
loop_
_entity.id
_entity.type
_entity.pdbx_description
1 polymer ?
#
loop_
_entity_poly.entity_id
_entity_poly.type
_entity_poly.pdbx_seq_one_letter_code
_entity_poly.pdbx_strand_id
1 'polypeptide(L)'
;MAMDVVPESKTLHITKLRFRWQVLLLQTLSTISLLLLMRKMSELYGECSEKFVANSGTDGWCPAYEHTRGLRWMDSNGNTILPDFITGINETGFNAFTMPLLLCFILTILWVFVQTRGERLQLIIKRIFSAIMASWFLLPFLISWLIGMVSNGAYLPIGNADDQYNHINLVLAPFEFFFELVFFGIVFAPILVGLMGIWGLSKRMITWATGYFLMIIGIHAMLTFEGVTSAVDVGLKPLSAQIGEATLFGGLISPLGFDLLTVAILILVFLESGLAVITNLEYTSVLPEASKKDSEYINQFNNIINGHLIHLFGIMIVVSLTTAIALEFDDFLISFVGILEGSQWSGQVKESLELQLTYGKVISASLFMIVVAGGRFVIPWQRITGVIETGLSRIRN
;
A
#
# COMPACT_ATOMS: atom_id res chain seq x y z
N MET A 1 49.70 5.18 8.32
CA MET A 1 48.63 6.14 7.98
C MET A 1 47.82 6.32 9.26
N ALA A 2 47.83 7.52 9.85
CA ALA A 2 47.10 7.76 11.09
C ALA A 2 45.60 7.66 10.78
N MET A 3 44.89 6.73 11.40
CA MET A 3 43.44 6.66 11.30
C MET A 3 42.88 7.91 11.96
N ASP A 4 42.31 8.82 11.17
CA ASP A 4 41.53 9.92 11.72
C ASP A 4 40.44 9.32 12.61
N VAL A 5 40.48 9.64 13.90
CA VAL A 5 39.56 9.06 14.88
C VAL A 5 38.17 9.61 14.59
N VAL A 6 37.33 8.80 13.94
CA VAL A 6 35.97 9.18 13.61
C VAL A 6 35.12 9.18 14.89
N PRO A 7 34.31 10.23 15.15
CA PRO A 7 33.41 10.26 16.31
C PRO A 7 32.49 9.04 16.33
N GLU A 8 32.24 8.47 17.51
CA GLU A 8 31.39 7.28 17.66
C GLU A 8 29.99 7.45 17.03
N SER A 9 29.46 8.69 17.02
CA SER A 9 28.18 9.03 16.40
C SER A 9 28.17 8.91 14.86
N LYS A 10 29.33 8.94 14.23
CA LYS A 10 29.51 8.83 12.77
C LYS A 10 29.97 7.44 12.33
N THR A 11 30.01 6.46 13.23
CA THR A 11 30.33 5.07 12.89
C THR A 11 29.21 4.38 12.11
N LEU A 12 29.56 3.36 11.34
CA LEU A 12 28.62 2.55 10.56
C LEU A 12 28.02 1.38 11.37
N HIS A 13 28.07 1.42 12.70
CA HIS A 13 27.36 0.41 13.50
C HIS A 13 25.84 0.62 13.41
N ILE A 14 25.10 -0.45 13.13
CA ILE A 14 23.64 -0.44 12.90
C ILE A 14 22.87 0.30 14.02
N THR A 15 23.28 0.10 15.27
CA THR A 15 22.65 0.71 16.46
C THR A 15 22.68 2.24 16.44
N LYS A 16 23.69 2.84 15.81
CA LYS A 16 23.83 4.30 15.64
C LYS A 16 23.36 4.73 14.26
N LEU A 17 23.64 3.94 13.23
CA LEU A 17 23.30 4.23 11.84
C LEU A 17 21.80 4.42 11.62
N ARG A 18 20.96 3.63 12.30
CA ARG A 18 19.49 3.74 12.23
C ARG A 18 18.94 5.10 12.68
N PHE A 19 19.70 5.86 13.46
CA PHE A 19 19.32 7.19 13.94
C PHE A 19 19.94 8.32 13.11
N ARG A 20 20.68 8.02 12.04
CA ARG A 20 21.14 9.06 11.12
C ARG A 20 19.95 9.66 10.38
N TRP A 21 20.00 10.98 10.18
CA TRP A 21 18.93 11.73 9.53
C TRP A 21 18.59 11.17 8.14
N GLN A 22 19.57 10.68 7.37
CA GLN A 22 19.32 10.17 6.02
C GLN A 22 18.49 8.87 6.05
N VAL A 23 18.81 7.97 6.99
CA VAL A 23 18.08 6.71 7.18
C VAL A 23 16.69 7.00 7.72
N LEU A 24 16.59 7.89 8.73
CA LEU A 24 15.30 8.34 9.27
C LEU A 24 14.45 9.03 8.20
N LEU A 25 15.05 9.83 7.31
CA LEU A 25 14.34 10.49 6.23
C LEU A 25 13.74 9.47 5.27
N LEU A 26 14.49 8.44 4.86
CA LEU A 26 13.94 7.39 4.01
C LEU A 26 12.84 6.57 4.73
N GLN A 27 13.02 6.24 6.01
CA GLN A 27 12.01 5.51 6.79
C GLN A 27 10.73 6.33 7.01
N THR A 28 10.86 7.62 7.29
CA THR A 28 9.72 8.53 7.44
C THR A 28 9.03 8.75 6.11
N LEU A 29 9.76 8.93 5.01
CA LEU A 29 9.21 9.05 3.66
C LEU A 29 8.43 7.79 3.26
N SER A 30 8.98 6.61 3.51
CA SER A 30 8.28 5.34 3.30
C SER A 30 7.02 5.23 4.18
N THR A 31 7.11 5.58 5.46
CA THR A 31 5.96 5.54 6.38
C THR A 31 4.86 6.51 5.96
N ILE A 32 5.21 7.76 5.65
CA ILE A 32 4.26 8.80 5.21
C ILE A 32 3.60 8.36 3.90
N SER A 33 4.38 7.87 2.94
CA SER A 33 3.83 7.41 1.66
C SER A 33 2.87 6.22 1.84
N LEU A 34 3.14 5.28 2.75
CA LEU A 34 2.24 4.18 3.08
C LEU A 34 0.91 4.67 3.67
N LEU A 35 0.95 5.64 4.59
CA LEU A 35 -0.26 6.19 5.21
C LEU A 35 -1.08 7.04 4.22
N LEU A 36 -0.41 7.85 3.40
CA LEU A 36 -1.06 8.60 2.34
C LEU A 36 -1.65 7.68 1.26
N LEU A 37 -0.97 6.58 0.96
CA LEU A 37 -1.47 5.56 0.05
C LEU A 37 -2.74 4.92 0.59
N MET A 38 -2.76 4.50 1.86
CA MET A 38 -3.97 4.01 2.53
C MET A 38 -5.14 4.98 2.37
N ARG A 39 -4.88 6.25 2.69
CA ARG A 39 -5.88 7.31 2.61
C ARG A 39 -6.43 7.44 1.19
N LYS A 40 -5.54 7.53 0.20
CA LYS A 40 -5.95 7.67 -1.21
C LYS A 40 -6.68 6.43 -1.73
N MET A 41 -6.28 5.24 -1.30
CA MET A 41 -6.97 4.00 -1.63
C MET A 41 -8.39 3.97 -1.03
N SER A 42 -8.58 4.42 0.21
CA SER A 42 -9.91 4.51 0.83
C SER A 42 -10.77 5.61 0.21
N GLU A 43 -10.20 6.74 -0.21
CA GLU A 43 -10.92 7.79 -0.95
C GLU A 43 -11.43 7.28 -2.31
N LEU A 44 -10.62 6.51 -3.05
CA LEU A 44 -10.95 6.06 -4.41
C LEU A 44 -11.78 4.77 -4.46
N TYR A 45 -11.50 3.83 -3.56
CA TYR A 45 -12.03 2.47 -3.62
C TYR A 45 -12.90 2.11 -2.39
N GLY A 46 -13.17 3.06 -1.49
CA GLY A 46 -13.92 2.83 -0.26
C GLY A 46 -15.45 2.80 -0.41
N GLU A 47 -15.99 3.15 -1.58
CA GLU A 47 -17.43 3.17 -1.82
C GLU A 47 -17.90 1.96 -2.65
N CYS A 48 -19.03 1.36 -2.25
CA CYS A 48 -19.75 0.38 -3.08
C CYS A 48 -20.63 1.04 -4.13
N SER A 49 -21.09 0.26 -5.11
CA SER A 49 -22.04 0.73 -6.12
C SER A 49 -23.41 1.05 -5.50
N GLU A 50 -24.07 2.11 -5.99
CA GLU A 50 -25.36 2.55 -5.46
C GLU A 50 -26.44 1.47 -5.57
N LYS A 51 -26.42 0.70 -6.66
CA LYS A 51 -27.32 -0.45 -6.89
C LYS A 51 -27.16 -1.51 -5.81
N PHE A 52 -25.92 -1.80 -5.42
CA PHE A 52 -25.62 -2.80 -4.41
C PHE A 52 -26.05 -2.33 -3.02
N VAL A 53 -25.80 -1.06 -2.67
CA VAL A 53 -26.28 -0.48 -1.40
C VAL A 53 -27.81 -0.46 -1.34
N ALA A 54 -28.49 -0.15 -2.45
CA ALA A 54 -29.95 -0.17 -2.51
C ALA A 54 -30.54 -1.58 -2.30
N ASN A 55 -29.85 -2.62 -2.77
CA ASN A 55 -30.28 -4.02 -2.62
C ASN A 55 -29.95 -4.61 -1.25
N SER A 56 -28.79 -4.24 -0.69
CA SER A 56 -28.26 -4.82 0.56
C SER A 56 -28.72 -4.07 1.82
N GLY A 57 -29.31 -2.87 1.68
CA GLY A 57 -29.70 -2.02 2.81
C GLY A 57 -28.54 -1.19 3.37
N THR A 58 -28.85 -0.30 4.31
CA THR A 58 -27.89 0.64 4.91
C THR A 58 -26.77 -0.05 5.69
N ASP A 59 -27.09 -1.20 6.31
CA ASP A 59 -26.16 -2.01 7.10
C ASP A 59 -25.70 -3.28 6.34
N GLY A 60 -25.93 -3.29 5.02
CA GLY A 60 -25.49 -4.36 4.14
C GLY A 60 -23.97 -4.45 4.06
N TRP A 61 -23.44 -5.68 4.05
CA TRP A 61 -22.04 -5.93 3.79
C TRP A 61 -21.62 -5.38 2.42
N CYS A 62 -20.41 -4.82 2.32
CA CYS A 62 -19.85 -4.21 1.11
C CYS A 62 -18.38 -4.65 0.94
N PRO A 63 -17.96 -5.17 -0.23
CA PRO A 63 -16.58 -5.59 -0.46
C PRO A 63 -15.59 -4.45 -0.77
N ALA A 64 -16.00 -3.19 -0.63
CA ALA A 64 -15.15 -2.03 -0.90
C ALA A 64 -13.93 -1.96 0.04
N TYR A 65 -12.97 -1.09 -0.31
CA TYR A 65 -11.77 -0.82 0.49
C TYR A 65 -12.10 0.07 1.71
N GLU A 66 -13.02 -0.41 2.55
CA GLU A 66 -13.53 0.21 3.77
C GLU A 66 -13.75 -0.89 4.83
N HIS A 67 -13.24 -0.71 6.04
CA HIS A 67 -13.39 -1.72 7.10
C HIS A 67 -14.70 -1.59 7.88
N THR A 68 -15.25 -0.38 8.03
CA THR A 68 -16.38 -0.10 8.94
C THR A 68 -17.69 -0.75 8.51
N ARG A 69 -18.02 -0.81 7.21
CA ARG A 69 -19.26 -1.43 6.74
C ARG A 69 -19.33 -2.93 7.00
N GLY A 70 -18.24 -3.66 6.73
CA GLY A 70 -18.19 -5.10 6.97
C GLY A 70 -18.34 -5.43 8.46
N LEU A 71 -17.78 -4.59 9.31
CA LEU A 71 -17.89 -4.72 10.76
C LEU A 71 -19.29 -4.39 11.27
N ARG A 72 -19.95 -3.33 10.76
CA ARG A 72 -21.36 -3.02 11.08
C ARG A 72 -22.31 -4.13 10.66
N TRP A 73 -22.09 -4.70 9.47
CA TRP A 73 -22.88 -5.84 9.01
C TRP A 73 -22.73 -7.03 9.97
N MET A 74 -21.52 -7.30 10.45
CA MET A 74 -21.28 -8.38 11.41
C MET A 74 -21.92 -8.08 12.78
N ASP A 75 -21.83 -6.84 13.25
CA ASP A 75 -22.48 -6.37 14.49
C ASP A 75 -24.02 -6.50 14.43
N SER A 76 -24.62 -6.29 13.25
CA SER A 76 -26.06 -6.46 13.06
C SER A 76 -26.51 -7.94 13.03
N ASN A 77 -25.62 -8.87 12.70
CA ASN A 77 -25.93 -10.29 12.49
C ASN A 77 -25.36 -11.23 13.57
N GLY A 78 -24.60 -10.71 14.53
CA GLY A 78 -23.92 -11.48 15.55
C GLY A 78 -23.27 -10.59 16.59
N ASN A 79 -22.40 -11.15 17.43
CA ASN A 79 -21.63 -10.35 18.39
C ASN A 79 -20.26 -10.00 17.81
N THR A 80 -19.86 -8.74 17.95
CA THR A 80 -18.49 -8.29 17.74
C THR A 80 -17.64 -8.55 18.98
N ILE A 81 -16.37 -8.93 18.80
CA ILE A 81 -15.45 -9.21 19.91
C ILE A 81 -14.49 -8.04 20.12
N LEU A 82 -14.06 -7.38 19.04
CA LEU A 82 -13.29 -6.15 19.18
C LEU A 82 -14.21 -5.02 19.64
N PRO A 83 -13.78 -4.22 20.64
CA PRO A 83 -14.51 -3.03 21.04
C PRO A 83 -14.66 -2.03 19.89
N ASP A 84 -15.85 -1.42 19.78
CA ASP A 84 -16.18 -0.39 18.76
C ASP A 84 -15.17 0.75 18.65
N PHE A 85 -14.55 1.11 19.78
CA PHE A 85 -13.52 2.14 19.83
C PHE A 85 -12.24 1.74 19.09
N ILE A 86 -11.87 0.45 19.12
CA ILE A 86 -10.71 -0.07 18.40
C ILE A 86 -10.99 -0.16 16.91
N THR A 87 -12.20 -0.62 16.56
CA THR A 87 -12.62 -0.81 15.16
C THR A 87 -12.98 0.51 14.48
N GLY A 88 -13.38 1.53 15.24
CA GLY A 88 -13.80 2.84 14.72
C GLY A 88 -15.20 2.81 14.09
N ILE A 89 -16.03 1.81 14.39
CA ILE A 89 -17.36 1.61 13.80
C ILE A 89 -18.30 2.80 14.08
N ASN A 90 -18.18 3.42 15.24
CA ASN A 90 -19.01 4.54 15.68
C ASN A 90 -18.51 5.91 15.17
N GLU A 91 -17.37 5.94 14.48
CA GLU A 91 -16.79 7.15 13.91
C GLU A 91 -17.16 7.31 12.43
N THR A 92 -16.99 8.53 11.91
CA THR A 92 -17.26 8.85 10.50
C THR A 92 -16.03 9.44 9.81
N GLY A 93 -15.91 9.19 8.51
CA GLY A 93 -14.79 9.66 7.70
C GLY A 93 -13.44 9.16 8.22
N PHE A 94 -12.43 10.03 8.22
CA PHE A 94 -11.07 9.65 8.61
C PHE A 94 -10.88 9.33 10.09
N ASN A 95 -11.81 9.75 10.96
CA ASN A 95 -11.73 9.46 12.39
C ASN A 95 -11.80 7.95 12.64
N ALA A 96 -12.57 7.22 11.83
CA ALA A 96 -12.71 5.77 11.91
C ALA A 96 -11.39 5.00 11.70
N PHE A 97 -10.38 5.62 11.09
CA PHE A 97 -9.08 5.01 10.83
C PHE A 97 -8.06 5.28 11.95
N THR A 98 -8.31 6.25 12.82
CA THR A 98 -7.29 6.74 13.77
C THR A 98 -6.88 5.69 14.79
N MET A 99 -7.84 5.07 15.47
CA MET A 99 -7.56 4.02 16.46
C MET A 99 -6.97 2.75 15.84
N PRO A 100 -7.51 2.23 14.72
CA PRO A 100 -6.88 1.14 13.99
C PRO A 100 -5.42 1.41 13.59
N LEU A 101 -5.11 2.63 13.13
CA LEU A 101 -3.75 3.01 12.78
C LEU A 101 -2.83 3.03 14.00
N LEU A 102 -3.28 3.58 15.13
CA LEU A 102 -2.52 3.54 16.38
C LEU A 102 -2.23 2.10 16.81
N LEU A 103 -3.21 1.21 16.68
CA LEU A 103 -3.02 -0.22 16.93
C LEU A 103 -1.95 -0.81 15.98
N CYS A 104 -1.96 -0.46 14.70
CA CYS A 104 -0.91 -0.89 13.76
C CYS A 104 0.50 -0.45 14.22
N PHE A 105 0.64 0.79 14.70
CA PHE A 105 1.92 1.27 15.24
C PHE A 105 2.35 0.52 16.51
N ILE A 106 1.42 0.30 17.46
CA ILE A 106 1.69 -0.46 18.68
C ILE A 106 2.14 -1.89 18.35
N LEU A 107 1.41 -2.57 17.47
CA LEU A 107 1.75 -3.92 17.01
C LEU A 107 3.10 -3.94 16.29
N THR A 108 3.42 -2.92 15.49
CA THR A 108 4.74 -2.80 14.84
C THR A 108 5.86 -2.64 15.86
N ILE A 109 5.67 -1.80 16.89
CA ILE A 109 6.65 -1.60 17.95
C ILE A 109 6.89 -2.91 18.71
N LEU A 110 5.81 -3.62 19.07
CA LEU A 110 5.88 -4.93 19.73
C LEU A 110 6.60 -5.95 18.84
N TRP A 111 6.28 -5.99 17.55
CA TRP A 111 6.92 -6.86 16.57
C TRP A 111 8.43 -6.63 16.50
N VAL A 112 8.85 -5.37 16.29
CA VAL A 112 10.27 -4.99 16.23
C VAL A 112 10.96 -5.30 17.55
N PHE A 113 10.32 -5.01 18.67
CA PHE A 113 10.84 -5.34 20.00
C PHE A 113 11.11 -6.85 20.14
N VAL A 114 10.14 -7.71 19.77
CA VAL A 114 10.31 -9.17 19.82
C VAL A 114 11.42 -9.62 18.86
N GLN A 115 11.48 -9.07 17.65
CA GLN A 115 12.48 -9.42 16.64
C GLN A 115 13.91 -9.09 17.08
N THR A 116 14.11 -8.05 17.90
CA THR A 116 15.43 -7.71 18.47
C THR A 116 15.86 -8.60 19.63
N ARG A 117 14.98 -9.45 20.17
CA ARG A 117 15.33 -10.41 21.24
C ARG A 117 15.96 -11.67 20.65
N GLY A 118 16.78 -12.35 21.46
CA GLY A 118 17.40 -13.62 21.07
C GLY A 118 16.38 -14.73 20.77
N GLU A 119 16.79 -15.70 19.95
CA GLU A 119 15.93 -16.78 19.43
C GLU A 119 15.15 -17.52 20.52
N ARG A 120 15.79 -17.78 21.68
CA ARG A 120 15.13 -18.45 22.82
C ARG A 120 13.92 -17.67 23.33
N LEU A 121 14.04 -16.36 23.49
CA LEU A 121 12.94 -15.51 23.95
C LEU A 121 11.83 -15.43 22.91
N GLN A 122 12.20 -15.32 21.62
CA GLN A 122 11.21 -15.34 20.54
C GLN A 122 10.40 -16.65 20.53
N LEU A 123 11.06 -17.80 20.69
CA LEU A 123 10.39 -19.11 20.75
C LEU A 123 9.46 -19.22 21.97
N ILE A 124 9.88 -18.72 23.13
CA ILE A 124 9.05 -18.70 24.33
C ILE A 124 7.79 -17.84 24.10
N ILE A 125 7.96 -16.62 23.58
CA ILE A 125 6.83 -15.72 23.29
C ILE A 125 5.86 -16.37 22.30
N LYS A 126 6.36 -16.97 21.21
CA LYS A 126 5.53 -17.67 20.21
C LYS A 126 4.77 -18.84 20.83
N ARG A 127 5.42 -19.64 21.68
CA ARG A 127 4.77 -20.77 22.37
C ARG A 127 3.71 -20.31 23.37
N ILE A 128 4.01 -19.28 24.17
CA ILE A 128 3.05 -18.71 25.13
C ILE A 128 1.84 -18.15 24.38
N PHE A 129 2.06 -17.36 23.33
CA PHE A 129 0.98 -16.82 22.51
C PHE A 129 0.12 -17.93 21.89
N SER A 130 0.76 -18.95 21.30
CA SER A 130 0.04 -20.10 20.73
C SER A 130 -0.74 -20.88 21.79
N ALA A 131 -0.19 -21.05 23.00
CA ALA A 131 -0.87 -21.72 24.10
C ALA A 131 -2.07 -20.90 24.60
N ILE A 132 -1.94 -19.58 24.73
CA ILE A 132 -3.03 -18.67 25.09
C ILE A 132 -4.16 -18.74 24.05
N MET A 133 -3.82 -18.67 22.76
CA MET A 133 -4.81 -18.76 21.68
C MET A 133 -5.54 -20.11 21.67
N ALA A 134 -4.81 -21.23 21.80
CA ALA A 134 -5.41 -22.56 21.87
C ALA A 134 -6.29 -22.73 23.12
N SER A 135 -5.83 -22.19 24.25
CA SER A 135 -6.54 -22.13 25.52
C SER A 135 -7.86 -21.36 25.36
N TRP A 136 -7.83 -20.17 24.77
CA TRP A 136 -9.02 -19.36 24.53
C TRP A 136 -10.02 -20.04 23.58
N PHE A 137 -9.53 -20.75 22.56
CA PHE A 137 -10.38 -21.50 21.62
C PHE A 137 -11.14 -22.66 22.28
N LEU A 138 -10.48 -23.41 23.18
CA LEU A 138 -10.98 -24.70 23.64
C LEU A 138 -11.49 -24.70 25.09
N LEU A 139 -10.87 -23.94 25.99
CA LEU A 139 -11.20 -24.02 27.42
C LEU A 139 -12.61 -23.52 27.75
N PRO A 140 -13.13 -22.40 27.21
CA PRO A 140 -14.48 -21.95 27.53
C PRO A 140 -15.52 -23.03 27.21
N PHE A 141 -15.39 -23.67 26.04
CA PHE A 141 -16.22 -24.80 25.63
C PHE A 141 -16.08 -26.00 26.57
N LEU A 142 -14.84 -26.47 26.79
CA LEU A 142 -14.59 -27.66 27.61
C LEU A 142 -15.08 -27.48 29.05
N ILE A 143 -14.81 -26.32 29.66
CA ILE A 143 -15.22 -26.02 31.03
C ILE A 143 -16.73 -25.94 31.12
N SER A 144 -17.39 -25.22 30.20
CA SER A 144 -18.85 -25.09 30.19
C SER A 144 -19.55 -26.44 30.02
N TRP A 145 -19.05 -27.28 29.10
CA TRP A 145 -19.59 -28.62 28.88
C TRP A 145 -19.32 -29.56 30.06
N LEU A 146 -18.11 -29.57 30.63
CA LEU A 146 -17.78 -30.41 31.78
C LEU A 146 -18.61 -30.05 33.02
N ILE A 147 -18.77 -28.76 33.31
CA ILE A 147 -19.62 -28.29 34.42
C ILE A 147 -21.07 -28.73 34.18
N GLY A 148 -21.58 -28.51 32.96
CA GLY A 148 -22.92 -28.92 32.58
C GLY A 148 -23.15 -30.44 32.72
N MET A 149 -22.17 -31.27 32.35
CA MET A 149 -22.26 -32.72 32.53
C MET A 149 -22.28 -33.14 34.00
N VAL A 150 -21.55 -32.44 34.86
CA VAL A 150 -21.54 -32.71 36.30
C VAL A 150 -22.87 -32.31 36.94
N SER A 151 -23.49 -31.20 36.51
CA SER A 151 -24.75 -30.74 37.09
C SER A 151 -25.99 -31.48 36.56
N ASN A 152 -25.98 -31.88 35.29
CA ASN A 152 -27.19 -32.34 34.58
C ASN A 152 -27.08 -33.78 34.02
N GLY A 153 -25.96 -34.46 34.24
CA GLY A 153 -25.70 -35.81 33.70
C GLY A 153 -24.97 -35.78 32.34
N ALA A 154 -24.56 -36.95 31.83
CA ALA A 154 -23.81 -37.03 30.58
C ALA A 154 -24.70 -36.75 29.36
N TYR A 155 -24.40 -35.67 28.63
CA TYR A 155 -25.07 -35.32 27.37
C TYR A 155 -24.05 -34.83 26.34
N LEU A 156 -24.43 -34.93 25.06
CA LEU A 156 -23.62 -34.43 23.95
C LEU A 156 -23.75 -32.90 23.86
N PRO A 157 -22.67 -32.15 23.60
CA PRO A 157 -22.68 -30.68 23.60
C PRO A 157 -23.43 -30.03 22.43
N ILE A 158 -24.12 -30.82 21.59
CA ILE A 158 -24.82 -30.42 20.37
C ILE A 158 -26.13 -31.18 20.22
N GLY A 159 -27.12 -30.56 19.55
CA GLY A 159 -28.35 -31.21 19.12
C GLY A 159 -29.39 -31.42 20.23
N ASN A 160 -29.27 -30.69 21.35
CA ASN A 160 -30.26 -30.71 22.42
C ASN A 160 -31.39 -29.70 22.12
N ALA A 161 -32.59 -29.99 22.64
CA ALA A 161 -33.77 -29.16 22.43
C ALA A 161 -33.69 -27.80 23.15
N ASP A 162 -33.02 -27.73 24.32
CA ASP A 162 -32.77 -26.47 25.02
C ASP A 162 -31.35 -25.96 24.73
N ASP A 163 -31.25 -24.67 24.40
CA ASP A 163 -29.99 -24.00 24.06
C ASP A 163 -28.96 -24.01 25.19
N GLN A 164 -29.40 -24.11 26.44
CA GLN A 164 -28.51 -24.21 27.62
C GLN A 164 -27.60 -25.46 27.59
N TYR A 165 -27.99 -26.51 26.86
CA TYR A 165 -27.18 -27.72 26.68
C TYR A 165 -26.37 -27.71 25.38
N ASN A 166 -26.49 -26.65 24.57
CA ASN A 166 -25.74 -26.48 23.32
C ASN A 166 -24.54 -25.56 23.56
N HIS A 167 -23.40 -26.17 23.90
CA HIS A 167 -22.17 -25.44 24.26
C HIS A 167 -21.32 -25.04 23.04
N ILE A 168 -21.69 -25.51 21.85
CA ILE A 168 -20.90 -25.36 20.62
C ILE A 168 -20.68 -23.89 20.21
N ASN A 169 -21.61 -22.99 20.55
CA ASN A 169 -21.49 -21.57 20.25
C ASN A 169 -20.24 -20.94 20.88
N LEU A 170 -19.75 -21.47 22.00
CA LEU A 170 -18.50 -21.02 22.63
C LEU A 170 -17.25 -21.34 21.79
N VAL A 171 -17.30 -22.37 20.94
CA VAL A 171 -16.23 -22.68 19.98
C VAL A 171 -16.32 -21.77 18.75
N LEU A 172 -17.51 -21.24 18.44
CA LEU A 172 -17.73 -20.36 17.29
C LEU A 172 -17.28 -18.92 17.55
N ALA A 173 -17.32 -18.44 18.80
CA ALA A 173 -16.90 -17.07 19.14
C ALA A 173 -15.47 -16.71 18.65
N PRO A 174 -14.43 -17.54 18.82
CA PRO A 174 -13.12 -17.25 18.23
C PRO A 174 -13.10 -17.19 16.68
N PHE A 175 -14.04 -17.84 15.99
CA PHE A 175 -14.21 -17.70 14.55
C PHE A 175 -14.84 -16.35 14.18
N GLU A 176 -15.81 -15.86 14.97
CA GLU A 176 -16.37 -14.52 14.81
C GLU A 176 -15.27 -13.45 14.91
N PHE A 177 -14.37 -13.58 15.88
CA PHE A 177 -13.17 -12.72 15.99
C PHE A 177 -12.28 -12.80 14.75
N PHE A 178 -12.09 -13.99 14.17
CA PHE A 178 -11.30 -14.12 12.95
C PHE A 178 -11.96 -13.45 11.74
N PHE A 179 -13.28 -13.59 11.58
CA PHE A 179 -14.02 -12.87 10.54
C PHE A 179 -13.94 -11.35 10.73
N GLU A 180 -14.00 -10.89 11.97
CA GLU A 180 -13.78 -9.48 12.33
C GLU A 180 -12.40 -8.99 11.86
N LEU A 181 -11.36 -9.77 12.15
CA LEU A 181 -9.99 -9.48 11.71
C LEU A 181 -9.84 -9.51 10.19
N VAL A 182 -10.65 -10.28 9.46
CA VAL A 182 -10.65 -10.26 7.98
C VAL A 182 -11.17 -8.92 7.48
N PHE A 183 -12.35 -8.46 7.93
CA PHE A 183 -12.89 -7.16 7.52
C PHE A 183 -12.00 -5.99 7.94
N PHE A 184 -11.45 -6.06 9.15
CA PHE A 184 -10.45 -5.11 9.62
C PHE A 184 -9.16 -5.16 8.77
N GLY A 185 -8.73 -6.37 8.42
CA GLY A 185 -7.53 -6.65 7.65
C GLY A 185 -7.59 -6.15 6.22
N ILE A 186 -8.77 -5.99 5.61
CA ILE A 186 -8.91 -5.50 4.22
C ILE A 186 -8.15 -4.20 4.03
N VAL A 187 -8.25 -3.28 4.99
CA VAL A 187 -7.55 -1.99 4.95
C VAL A 187 -6.22 -2.06 5.70
N PHE A 188 -6.20 -2.61 6.92
CA PHE A 188 -5.07 -2.45 7.82
C PHE A 188 -3.97 -3.50 7.68
N ALA A 189 -4.22 -4.66 7.07
CA ALA A 189 -3.19 -5.69 6.85
C ALA A 189 -1.99 -5.16 6.02
N PRO A 190 -2.17 -4.51 4.85
CA PRO A 190 -1.03 -3.95 4.11
C PRO A 190 -0.30 -2.85 4.89
N ILE A 191 -1.00 -2.10 5.75
CA ILE A 191 -0.39 -1.06 6.58
C ILE A 191 0.47 -1.66 7.67
N LEU A 192 -0.06 -2.63 8.41
CA LEU A 192 0.68 -3.33 9.45
C LEU A 192 1.92 -4.03 8.86
N VAL A 193 1.74 -4.76 7.77
CA VAL A 193 2.84 -5.45 7.09
C VAL A 193 3.86 -4.45 6.55
N GLY A 194 3.42 -3.34 5.95
CA GLY A 194 4.30 -2.28 5.45
C GLY A 194 5.12 -1.64 6.58
N LEU A 195 4.49 -1.30 7.70
CA LEU A 195 5.16 -0.75 8.88
C LEU A 195 6.18 -1.75 9.48
N MET A 196 5.79 -3.02 9.60
CA MET A 196 6.72 -4.10 10.00
C MET A 196 7.88 -4.25 9.01
N GLY A 197 7.66 -4.03 7.73
CA GLY A 197 8.70 -4.03 6.69
C GLY A 197 9.71 -2.90 6.86
N ILE A 198 9.23 -1.66 7.01
CA ILE A 198 10.08 -0.46 7.15
C ILE A 198 10.90 -0.50 8.44
N TRP A 199 10.25 -0.77 9.57
CA TRP A 199 10.86 -0.67 10.89
C TRP A 199 11.51 -1.98 11.35
N GLY A 200 11.03 -3.12 10.88
CA GLY A 200 11.63 -4.45 11.10
C GLY A 200 12.65 -4.87 10.04
N LEU A 201 12.96 -3.98 9.09
CA LEU A 201 13.95 -4.16 8.02
C LEU A 201 13.71 -5.41 7.16
N SER A 202 12.48 -5.63 6.71
CA SER A 202 12.10 -6.82 5.94
C SER A 202 11.63 -6.49 4.53
N LYS A 203 12.47 -6.82 3.52
CA LYS A 203 12.13 -6.62 2.09
C LYS A 203 10.87 -7.39 1.71
N ARG A 204 10.75 -8.63 2.19
CA ARG A 204 9.58 -9.48 1.95
C ARG A 204 8.29 -8.78 2.39
N MET A 205 8.26 -8.18 3.59
CA MET A 205 7.05 -7.52 4.08
C MET A 205 6.68 -6.30 3.23
N ILE A 206 7.66 -5.49 2.79
CA ILE A 206 7.41 -4.37 1.87
C ILE A 206 6.77 -4.88 0.57
N THR A 207 7.35 -5.94 -0.05
CA THR A 207 6.81 -6.53 -1.28
C THR A 207 5.40 -7.09 -1.09
N TRP A 208 5.10 -7.69 0.06
CA TRP A 208 3.75 -8.16 0.39
C TRP A 208 2.73 -7.02 0.46
N ALA A 209 3.09 -5.92 1.15
CA ALA A 209 2.22 -4.73 1.23
C ALA A 209 1.97 -4.13 -0.17
N THR A 210 3.03 -3.96 -0.97
CA THR A 210 2.91 -3.47 -2.35
C THR A 210 2.04 -4.40 -3.20
N GLY A 211 2.27 -5.71 -3.13
CA GLY A 211 1.48 -6.71 -3.88
C GLY A 211 0.01 -6.68 -3.51
N TYR A 212 -0.32 -6.45 -2.24
CA TYR A 212 -1.69 -6.30 -1.78
C TYR A 212 -2.37 -5.07 -2.39
N PHE A 213 -1.72 -3.90 -2.38
CA PHE A 213 -2.28 -2.71 -3.04
C PHE A 213 -2.48 -2.91 -4.53
N LEU A 214 -1.50 -3.51 -5.22
CA LEU A 214 -1.61 -3.81 -6.65
C LEU A 214 -2.73 -4.81 -6.96
N MET A 215 -2.97 -5.78 -6.07
CA MET A 215 -4.09 -6.71 -6.21
C MET A 215 -5.44 -5.98 -6.13
N ILE A 216 -5.63 -5.11 -5.14
CA ILE A 216 -6.87 -4.33 -4.99
C ILE A 216 -7.10 -3.43 -6.22
N ILE A 217 -6.05 -2.74 -6.67
CA ILE A 217 -6.09 -1.91 -7.89
C ILE A 217 -6.44 -2.77 -9.11
N GLY A 218 -5.82 -3.95 -9.24
CA GLY A 218 -6.06 -4.87 -10.35
C GLY A 218 -7.50 -5.38 -10.41
N ILE A 219 -8.11 -5.70 -9.26
CA ILE A 219 -9.52 -6.09 -9.17
C ILE A 219 -10.42 -4.95 -9.64
N HIS A 220 -10.21 -3.73 -9.13
CA HIS A 220 -11.03 -2.57 -9.52
C HIS A 220 -10.84 -2.19 -10.98
N ALA A 221 -9.61 -2.31 -11.51
CA ALA A 221 -9.32 -2.07 -12.91
C ALA A 221 -9.98 -3.11 -13.83
N MET A 222 -10.05 -4.38 -13.42
CA MET A 222 -10.77 -5.41 -14.17
C MET A 222 -12.28 -5.14 -14.23
N LEU A 223 -12.84 -4.60 -13.14
CA LEU A 223 -14.26 -4.22 -13.06
C LEU A 223 -14.58 -2.93 -13.83
N THR A 224 -13.60 -2.21 -14.36
CA THR A 224 -13.88 -1.08 -15.25
C THR A 224 -14.41 -1.52 -16.63
N PHE A 225 -14.20 -2.78 -17.02
CA PHE A 225 -14.68 -3.28 -18.31
C PHE A 225 -16.15 -3.69 -18.25
N GLU A 226 -16.98 -3.08 -19.11
CA GLU A 226 -18.43 -3.35 -19.17
C GLU A 226 -18.78 -4.83 -19.40
N GLY A 227 -17.97 -5.52 -20.22
CA GLY A 227 -18.11 -6.96 -20.45
C GLY A 227 -17.90 -7.82 -19.20
N VAL A 228 -17.18 -7.32 -18.19
CA VAL A 228 -17.00 -7.99 -16.90
C VAL A 228 -18.14 -7.63 -15.94
N THR A 229 -18.47 -6.35 -15.80
CA THR A 229 -19.52 -5.90 -14.86
C THR A 229 -20.93 -6.36 -15.23
N SER A 230 -21.18 -6.57 -16.52
CA SER A 230 -22.46 -7.14 -16.99
C SER A 230 -22.60 -8.63 -16.68
N ALA A 231 -21.48 -9.35 -16.52
CA ALA A 231 -21.47 -10.78 -16.22
C ALA A 231 -21.33 -11.09 -14.72
N VAL A 232 -20.60 -10.24 -13.98
CA VAL A 232 -20.33 -10.42 -12.54
C VAL A 232 -20.52 -9.08 -11.82
N ASP A 233 -21.60 -8.95 -11.08
CA ASP A 233 -21.81 -7.83 -10.15
C ASP A 233 -21.30 -8.21 -8.76
N VAL A 234 -20.12 -7.69 -8.41
CA VAL A 234 -19.50 -7.88 -7.10
C VAL A 234 -19.79 -6.72 -6.14
N GLY A 235 -20.66 -5.76 -6.50
CA GLY A 235 -21.02 -4.64 -5.63
C GLY A 235 -19.97 -3.54 -5.48
N LEU A 236 -18.80 -3.68 -6.11
CA LEU A 236 -17.75 -2.65 -6.13
C LEU A 236 -18.09 -1.52 -7.10
N LYS A 237 -17.67 -0.30 -6.79
CA LYS A 237 -17.80 0.85 -7.68
C LYS A 237 -16.68 0.82 -8.72
N PRO A 238 -16.97 0.59 -10.01
CA PRO A 238 -15.93 0.59 -11.04
C PRO A 238 -15.42 2.01 -11.27
N LEU A 239 -14.13 2.13 -11.58
CA LEU A 239 -13.58 3.39 -12.08
C LEU A 239 -14.20 3.69 -13.44
N SER A 240 -14.39 4.98 -13.77
CA SER A 240 -14.83 5.36 -15.11
C SER A 240 -13.77 4.95 -16.14
N ALA A 241 -14.19 4.23 -17.17
CA ALA A 241 -13.30 3.84 -18.28
C ALA A 241 -12.75 5.05 -19.04
N GLN A 242 -13.45 6.18 -18.96
CA GLN A 242 -13.01 7.47 -19.46
C GLN A 242 -12.43 8.30 -18.31
N ILE A 243 -11.14 8.60 -18.42
CA ILE A 243 -10.49 9.61 -17.59
C ILE A 243 -10.99 10.96 -18.12
N GLY A 244 -11.69 11.75 -17.30
CA GLY A 244 -12.39 12.98 -17.72
C GLY A 244 -11.46 14.06 -18.31
N GLU A 245 -12.02 15.21 -18.67
CA GLU A 245 -11.25 16.30 -19.30
C GLU A 245 -10.12 16.84 -18.42
N ALA A 246 -9.00 17.20 -19.06
CA ALA A 246 -7.84 17.80 -18.41
C ALA A 246 -8.15 19.21 -17.91
N THR A 247 -8.37 19.36 -16.62
CA THR A 247 -8.75 20.63 -15.98
C THR A 247 -7.72 21.12 -14.95
N LEU A 248 -6.80 20.24 -14.50
CA LEU A 248 -5.80 20.57 -13.48
C LEU A 248 -4.45 20.90 -14.11
N PHE A 249 -3.62 21.63 -13.35
CA PHE A 249 -2.26 22.05 -13.76
C PHE A 249 -2.18 22.73 -15.13
N GLY A 250 -3.15 23.62 -15.42
CA GLY A 250 -3.20 24.32 -16.70
C GLY A 250 -3.67 23.46 -17.87
N GLY A 251 -4.44 22.39 -17.60
CA GLY A 251 -4.96 21.47 -18.60
C GLY A 251 -4.03 20.30 -18.92
N LEU A 252 -3.13 19.94 -17.98
CA LEU A 252 -2.13 18.89 -18.18
C LEU A 252 -2.58 17.53 -17.67
N ILE A 253 -3.59 17.47 -16.80
CA ILE A 253 -4.10 16.22 -16.26
C ILE A 253 -5.56 16.38 -15.79
N SER A 254 -6.36 15.35 -15.98
CA SER A 254 -7.69 15.28 -15.38
C SER A 254 -7.65 15.05 -13.87
N PRO A 255 -8.74 15.36 -13.13
CA PRO A 255 -8.84 15.06 -11.69
C PRO A 255 -8.63 13.57 -11.36
N LEU A 256 -9.28 12.68 -12.11
CA LEU A 256 -9.14 11.23 -11.90
C LEU A 256 -7.73 10.74 -12.25
N GLY A 257 -7.15 11.26 -13.34
CA GLY A 257 -5.78 10.94 -13.74
C GLY A 257 -4.77 11.35 -12.67
N PHE A 258 -4.99 12.51 -12.02
CA PHE A 258 -4.15 12.98 -10.93
C PHE A 258 -4.24 12.09 -9.69
N ASP A 259 -5.44 11.64 -9.31
CA ASP A 259 -5.60 10.74 -8.16
C ASP A 259 -4.94 9.37 -8.43
N LEU A 260 -5.10 8.80 -9.63
CA LEU A 260 -4.46 7.55 -10.01
C LEU A 260 -2.93 7.69 -10.10
N LEU A 261 -2.43 8.80 -10.65
CA LEU A 261 -1.00 9.11 -10.68
C LEU A 261 -0.45 9.26 -9.25
N THR A 262 -1.20 9.91 -8.36
CA THR A 262 -0.83 10.06 -6.95
C THR A 262 -0.68 8.69 -6.28
N VAL A 263 -1.63 7.76 -6.49
CA VAL A 263 -1.53 6.38 -5.98
C VAL A 263 -0.27 5.69 -6.51
N ALA A 264 -0.01 5.77 -7.82
CA ALA A 264 1.17 5.15 -8.43
C ALA A 264 2.48 5.68 -7.86
N ILE A 265 2.61 7.01 -7.71
CA ILE A 265 3.79 7.64 -7.14
C ILE A 265 3.95 7.31 -5.66
N LEU A 266 2.86 7.27 -4.88
CA LEU A 266 2.93 6.87 -3.47
C LEU A 266 3.41 5.42 -3.31
N ILE A 267 2.97 4.50 -4.17
CA ILE A 267 3.45 3.10 -4.19
C ILE A 267 4.95 3.06 -4.50
N LEU A 268 5.39 3.79 -5.53
CA LEU A 268 6.80 3.83 -5.94
C LEU A 268 7.68 4.43 -4.84
N VAL A 269 7.25 5.54 -4.24
CA VAL A 269 7.95 6.19 -3.12
C VAL A 269 8.04 5.25 -1.92
N PHE A 270 6.95 4.59 -1.54
CA PHE A 270 6.93 3.61 -0.45
C PHE A 270 7.94 2.49 -0.69
N LEU A 271 7.88 1.87 -1.87
CA LEU A 271 8.70 0.73 -2.25
C LEU A 271 10.18 1.09 -2.31
N GLU A 272 10.53 2.14 -3.07
CA GLU A 272 11.93 2.53 -3.30
C GLU A 272 12.59 3.01 -2.01
N SER A 273 11.93 3.89 -1.24
CA SER A 273 12.51 4.39 0.00
C SER A 273 12.66 3.30 1.07
N GLY A 274 11.67 2.40 1.18
CA GLY A 274 11.72 1.28 2.11
C GLY A 274 12.80 0.26 1.76
N LEU A 275 12.90 -0.14 0.49
CA LEU A 275 13.94 -1.07 0.02
C LEU A 275 15.35 -0.46 0.09
N ALA A 276 15.48 0.84 -0.15
CA ALA A 276 16.74 1.56 -0.04
C ALA A 276 17.30 1.54 1.38
N VAL A 277 16.46 1.78 2.39
CA VAL A 277 16.88 1.70 3.81
C VAL A 277 17.42 0.31 4.11
N ILE A 278 16.68 -0.72 3.75
CA ILE A 278 17.04 -2.10 4.08
C ILE A 278 18.34 -2.48 3.39
N THR A 279 18.46 -2.21 2.09
CA THR A 279 19.64 -2.57 1.30
C THR A 279 20.90 -1.84 1.77
N ASN A 280 20.81 -0.56 2.13
CA ASN A 280 21.95 0.20 2.66
C ASN A 280 22.37 -0.28 4.07
N LEU A 281 21.41 -0.64 4.92
CA LEU A 281 21.70 -1.19 6.25
C LEU A 281 22.25 -2.62 6.18
N GLU A 282 21.74 -3.45 5.29
CA GLU A 282 22.28 -4.79 4.99
C GLU A 282 23.71 -4.71 4.50
N TYR A 283 24.00 -3.83 3.52
CA TYR A 283 25.36 -3.61 3.02
C TYR A 283 26.32 -3.29 4.18
N THR A 284 25.88 -2.42 5.07
CA THR A 284 26.67 -2.03 6.24
C THR A 284 26.88 -3.17 7.23
N SER A 285 25.90 -4.06 7.39
CA SER A 285 25.98 -5.19 8.32
C SER A 285 27.08 -6.18 7.94
N VAL A 286 27.34 -6.33 6.64
CA VAL A 286 28.34 -7.26 6.07
C VAL A 286 29.76 -6.68 6.14
N LEU A 287 29.91 -5.36 6.31
CA LEU A 287 31.24 -4.74 6.37
C LEU A 287 32.07 -5.26 7.57
N PRO A 288 33.39 -5.41 7.41
CA PRO A 288 34.29 -5.70 8.53
C PRO A 288 34.22 -4.60 9.61
N GLU A 289 34.42 -4.99 10.87
CA GLU A 289 34.37 -4.05 12.01
C GLU A 289 35.39 -2.91 11.91
N ALA A 290 36.56 -3.15 11.31
CA ALA A 290 37.55 -2.11 11.04
C ALA A 290 37.03 -1.05 10.06
N SER A 291 36.38 -1.48 8.97
CA SER A 291 35.82 -0.60 7.93
C SER A 291 34.66 0.26 8.46
N LYS A 292 33.92 -0.22 9.48
CA LYS A 292 32.81 0.55 10.08
C LYS A 292 33.25 1.81 10.82
N LYS A 293 34.54 1.90 11.16
CA LYS A 293 35.16 3.03 11.86
C LYS A 293 36.09 3.86 10.98
N ASP A 294 36.30 3.43 9.75
CA ASP A 294 37.16 4.10 8.79
C ASP A 294 36.43 5.29 8.14
N SER A 295 37.07 6.46 8.17
CA SER A 295 36.57 7.70 7.58
C SER A 295 36.28 7.58 6.09
N GLU A 296 37.07 6.81 5.33
CA GLU A 296 36.89 6.67 3.90
C GLU A 296 35.58 5.94 3.58
N TYR A 297 35.36 4.79 4.22
CA TYR A 297 34.13 4.01 4.07
C TYR A 297 32.89 4.78 4.54
N ILE A 298 33.02 5.57 5.61
CA ILE A 298 31.94 6.44 6.09
C ILE A 298 31.59 7.51 5.05
N ASN A 299 32.58 8.12 4.42
CA ASN A 299 32.36 9.12 3.37
C ASN A 299 31.76 8.49 2.11
N GLN A 300 32.24 7.32 1.68
CA GLN A 300 31.67 6.57 0.56
C GLN A 300 30.21 6.23 0.82
N PHE A 301 29.88 5.71 2.00
CA PHE A 301 28.51 5.41 2.40
C PHE A 301 27.61 6.65 2.39
N ASN A 302 28.09 7.78 2.94
CA ASN A 302 27.34 9.03 2.93
C ASN A 302 27.07 9.52 1.50
N ASN A 303 28.05 9.39 0.60
CA ASN A 303 27.89 9.75 -0.82
C ASN A 303 26.87 8.85 -1.51
N ILE A 304 26.88 7.54 -1.24
CA ILE A 304 25.90 6.59 -1.79
C ILE A 304 24.48 6.97 -1.35
N ILE A 305 24.26 7.19 -0.04
CA ILE A 305 22.93 7.53 0.46
C ILE A 305 22.46 8.91 -0.04
N ASN A 306 23.32 9.92 -0.03
CA ASN A 306 22.97 11.24 -0.56
C ASN A 306 22.65 11.18 -2.07
N GLY A 307 23.44 10.43 -2.84
CA GLY A 307 23.17 10.20 -4.25
C GLY A 307 21.83 9.51 -4.48
N HIS A 308 21.52 8.48 -3.67
CA HIS A 308 20.24 7.78 -3.73
C HIS A 308 19.06 8.71 -3.41
N LEU A 309 19.19 9.57 -2.39
CA LEU A 309 18.15 10.55 -2.05
C LEU A 309 17.87 11.53 -3.20
N ILE A 310 18.92 12.09 -3.81
CA ILE A 310 18.77 13.00 -4.95
C ILE A 310 18.12 12.28 -6.13
N HIS A 311 18.55 11.06 -6.40
CA HIS A 311 18.02 10.23 -7.49
C HIS A 311 16.55 9.88 -7.25
N LEU A 312 16.16 9.54 -6.02
CA LEU A 312 14.78 9.27 -5.64
C LEU A 312 13.89 10.47 -6.00
N PHE A 313 14.22 11.68 -5.54
CA PHE A 313 13.43 12.87 -5.86
C PHE A 313 13.44 13.20 -7.36
N GLY A 314 14.61 13.16 -7.99
CA GLY A 314 14.76 13.46 -9.41
C GLY A 314 13.95 12.53 -10.30
N ILE A 315 14.05 11.21 -10.07
CA ILE A 315 13.28 10.22 -10.83
C ILE A 315 11.79 10.36 -10.56
N MET A 316 11.35 10.52 -9.31
CA MET A 316 9.91 10.63 -9.02
C MET A 316 9.28 11.83 -9.73
N ILE A 317 9.98 12.96 -9.82
CA ILE A 317 9.51 14.13 -10.59
C ILE A 317 9.42 13.81 -12.09
N VAL A 318 10.48 13.23 -12.66
CA VAL A 318 10.52 12.90 -14.10
C VAL A 318 9.44 11.88 -14.45
N VAL A 319 9.28 10.83 -13.65
CA VAL A 319 8.23 9.81 -13.85
C VAL A 319 6.86 10.44 -13.74
N SER A 320 6.59 11.24 -12.71
CA SER A 320 5.29 11.91 -12.53
C SER A 320 4.93 12.78 -13.74
N LEU A 321 5.87 13.62 -14.19
CA LEU A 321 5.65 14.53 -15.32
C LEU A 321 5.46 13.76 -16.63
N THR A 322 6.32 12.76 -16.87
CA THR A 322 6.25 11.96 -18.10
C THR A 322 4.94 11.19 -18.17
N THR A 323 4.50 10.61 -17.05
CA THR A 323 3.22 9.89 -16.99
C THR A 323 2.03 10.84 -17.15
N ALA A 324 2.06 12.03 -16.55
CA ALA A 324 0.99 13.02 -16.76
C ALA A 324 0.84 13.41 -18.23
N ILE A 325 1.96 13.69 -18.91
CA ILE A 325 1.97 13.97 -20.36
C ILE A 325 1.48 12.77 -21.17
N ALA A 326 1.87 11.55 -20.78
CA ALA A 326 1.47 10.34 -21.48
C ALA A 326 -0.05 10.07 -21.40
N LEU A 327 -0.71 10.46 -20.31
CA LEU A 327 -2.14 10.27 -20.12
C LEU A 327 -2.99 11.20 -21.01
N GLU A 328 -2.50 12.41 -21.33
CA GLU A 328 -3.19 13.39 -22.17
C GLU A 328 -2.61 13.50 -23.61
N PHE A 329 -1.81 12.51 -24.02
CA PHE A 329 -1.10 12.55 -25.30
C PHE A 329 -2.03 12.56 -26.52
N ASP A 330 -3.19 11.94 -26.40
CA ASP A 330 -4.27 11.93 -27.38
C ASP A 330 -4.82 13.34 -27.64
N ASP A 331 -5.09 14.11 -26.59
CA ASP A 331 -5.58 15.48 -26.71
C ASP A 331 -4.50 16.40 -27.32
N PHE A 332 -3.23 16.16 -26.98
CA PHE A 332 -2.11 16.82 -27.65
C PHE A 332 -2.07 16.50 -29.16
N LEU A 333 -2.25 15.24 -29.55
CA LEU A 333 -2.27 14.85 -30.97
C LEU A 333 -3.46 15.46 -31.71
N ILE A 334 -4.65 15.48 -31.11
CA ILE A 334 -5.83 16.12 -31.69
C ILE A 334 -5.59 17.62 -31.89
N SER A 335 -5.01 18.30 -30.90
CA SER A 335 -4.65 19.71 -31.00
C SER A 335 -3.60 19.96 -32.10
N PHE A 336 -2.57 19.13 -32.18
CA PHE A 336 -1.54 19.24 -33.21
C PHE A 336 -2.09 19.00 -34.62
N VAL A 337 -2.95 18.00 -34.81
CA VAL A 337 -3.62 17.72 -36.09
C VAL A 337 -4.60 18.86 -36.44
N GLY A 338 -5.25 19.46 -35.44
CA GLY A 338 -6.09 20.65 -35.62
C GLY A 338 -5.31 21.90 -36.05
N ILE A 339 -4.05 22.06 -35.61
CA ILE A 339 -3.18 23.15 -36.09
C ILE A 339 -2.77 22.93 -37.56
N LEU A 340 -2.73 21.68 -38.02
CA LEU A 340 -2.44 21.31 -39.41
C LEU A 340 -3.70 21.37 -40.32
N GLU A 341 -4.76 22.05 -39.88
CA GLU A 341 -6.03 22.18 -40.61
C GLU A 341 -5.85 22.66 -42.07
N GLY A 342 -6.42 21.88 -43.01
CA GLY A 342 -6.42 22.18 -44.45
C GLY A 342 -6.44 20.96 -45.37
N SER A 343 -6.22 19.74 -44.86
CA SER A 343 -6.17 18.52 -45.68
C SER A 343 -7.29 17.52 -45.34
N GLN A 344 -7.76 16.76 -46.33
CA GLN A 344 -8.74 15.68 -46.11
C GLN A 344 -8.20 14.59 -45.15
N TRP A 345 -6.88 14.43 -45.11
CA TRP A 345 -6.19 13.52 -44.22
C TRP A 345 -6.28 13.95 -42.74
N SER A 346 -6.11 15.24 -42.43
CA SER A 346 -6.22 15.73 -41.05
C SER A 346 -7.64 15.58 -40.49
N GLY A 347 -8.67 15.72 -41.35
CA GLY A 347 -10.06 15.45 -40.98
C GLY A 347 -10.34 13.97 -40.67
N GLN A 348 -9.85 13.06 -41.50
CA GLN A 348 -10.01 11.61 -41.28
C GLN A 348 -9.27 11.12 -40.03
N VAL A 349 -8.08 11.67 -39.76
CA VAL A 349 -7.32 11.34 -38.56
C VAL A 349 -8.03 11.86 -37.30
N LYS A 350 -8.58 13.09 -37.35
CA LYS A 350 -9.34 13.66 -36.23
C LYS A 350 -10.60 12.83 -35.92
N GLU A 351 -11.40 12.50 -36.94
CA GLU A 351 -12.64 11.71 -36.78
C GLU A 351 -12.34 10.27 -36.32
N SER A 352 -11.27 9.65 -36.84
CA SER A 352 -10.82 8.31 -36.40
C SER A 352 -10.29 8.32 -34.96
N LEU A 353 -9.63 9.39 -34.53
CA LEU A 353 -9.19 9.56 -33.15
C LEU A 353 -10.41 9.74 -32.24
N GLU A 354 -11.31 10.66 -32.53
CA GLU A 354 -12.55 10.88 -31.76
C GLU A 354 -13.40 9.60 -31.59
N LEU A 355 -13.50 8.76 -32.62
CA LEU A 355 -14.26 7.50 -32.56
C LEU A 355 -13.53 6.37 -31.80
N GLN A 356 -12.20 6.30 -31.85
CA GLN A 356 -11.41 5.32 -31.09
C GLN A 356 -11.24 5.68 -29.61
N LEU A 357 -11.54 6.92 -29.22
CA LEU A 357 -11.42 7.42 -27.85
C LEU A 357 -12.50 6.90 -26.88
N THR A 358 -13.42 6.03 -27.31
CA THR A 358 -14.27 5.25 -26.38
C THR A 358 -13.45 4.38 -25.40
N TYR A 359 -12.17 4.10 -25.71
CA TYR A 359 -11.17 3.46 -24.85
C TYR A 359 -9.88 4.31 -24.67
N GLY A 360 -9.98 5.62 -24.89
CA GLY A 360 -8.91 6.48 -25.40
C GLY A 360 -7.60 6.59 -24.62
N LYS A 361 -7.65 6.58 -23.29
CA LYS A 361 -6.49 6.98 -22.47
C LYS A 361 -5.44 5.87 -22.31
N VAL A 362 -5.84 4.60 -22.40
CA VAL A 362 -4.91 3.46 -22.48
C VAL A 362 -4.17 3.44 -23.82
N ILE A 363 -4.88 3.78 -24.90
CA ILE A 363 -4.31 3.89 -26.24
C ILE A 363 -3.37 5.09 -26.29
N SER A 364 -3.76 6.24 -25.73
CA SER A 364 -2.95 7.45 -25.57
C SER A 364 -1.58 7.15 -24.92
N ALA A 365 -1.57 6.50 -23.76
CA ALA A 365 -0.35 6.10 -23.07
C ALA A 365 0.51 5.11 -23.89
N SER A 366 -0.13 4.16 -24.59
CA SER A 366 0.56 3.19 -25.43
C SER A 366 1.20 3.85 -26.66
N LEU A 367 0.50 4.81 -27.27
CA LEU A 367 0.95 5.56 -28.44
C LEU A 367 2.09 6.51 -28.06
N PHE A 368 2.00 7.14 -26.89
CA PHE A 368 3.12 7.90 -26.31
C PHE A 368 4.36 7.01 -26.11
N MET A 369 4.21 5.80 -25.57
CA MET A 369 5.33 4.87 -25.39
C MET A 369 5.98 4.48 -26.71
N ILE A 370 5.19 4.27 -27.78
CA ILE A 370 5.72 4.02 -29.12
C ILE A 370 6.49 5.23 -29.64
N VAL A 371 5.98 6.45 -29.44
CA VAL A 371 6.65 7.69 -29.86
C VAL A 371 7.96 7.90 -29.11
N VAL A 372 7.99 7.72 -27.79
CA VAL A 372 9.22 7.80 -26.99
C VAL A 372 10.23 6.72 -27.40
N ALA A 373 9.76 5.48 -27.60
CA ALA A 373 10.60 4.39 -28.07
C ALA A 373 11.16 4.64 -29.48
N GLY A 374 10.38 5.25 -30.38
CA GLY A 374 10.85 5.71 -31.69
C GLY A 374 11.81 6.88 -31.59
N GLY A 375 11.57 7.80 -30.65
CA GLY A 375 12.42 8.93 -30.33
C GLY A 375 13.85 8.54 -29.97
N ARG A 376 14.10 7.33 -29.46
CA ARG A 376 15.48 6.81 -29.23
C ARG A 376 16.35 6.76 -30.49
N PHE A 377 15.73 6.65 -31.66
CA PHE A 377 16.42 6.58 -32.94
C PHE A 377 16.60 7.94 -33.60
N VAL A 378 15.85 8.95 -33.15
CA VAL A 378 15.82 10.29 -33.75
C VAL A 378 16.54 11.31 -32.85
N ILE A 379 16.34 11.20 -31.54
CA ILE A 379 16.87 12.12 -30.54
C ILE A 379 18.24 11.61 -30.08
N PRO A 380 19.32 12.41 -30.18
CA PRO A 380 20.66 12.02 -29.76
C PRO A 380 20.79 12.11 -28.24
N TRP A 381 20.18 11.17 -27.51
CA TRP A 381 20.13 11.14 -26.05
C TRP A 381 21.51 11.23 -25.38
N GLN A 382 22.53 10.62 -25.99
CA GLN A 382 23.91 10.71 -25.49
C GLN A 382 24.46 12.15 -25.47
N ARG A 383 24.03 13.01 -26.41
CA ARG A 383 24.46 14.42 -26.43
C ARG A 383 23.72 15.23 -25.38
N ILE A 384 22.43 14.98 -25.20
CA ILE A 384 21.59 15.70 -24.23
C ILE A 384 22.05 15.37 -22.81
N THR A 385 22.25 14.07 -22.50
CA THR A 385 22.78 13.62 -21.21
C THR A 385 24.16 14.19 -20.93
N GLY A 386 25.06 14.16 -21.92
CA GLY A 386 26.39 14.79 -21.78
C GLY A 386 26.31 16.29 -21.47
N VAL A 387 25.42 17.05 -22.11
CA VAL A 387 25.23 18.49 -21.82
C VAL A 387 24.70 18.71 -20.39
N ILE A 388 23.76 17.88 -19.93
CA ILE A 388 23.19 17.95 -18.58
C ILE A 388 24.25 17.63 -17.52
N GLU A 389 25.04 16.58 -17.72
CA GLU A 389 26.15 16.22 -16.83
C GLU A 389 27.21 17.32 -16.74
N THR A 390 27.53 17.94 -17.89
CA THR A 390 28.47 19.06 -17.94
C THR A 390 27.90 20.29 -17.21
N GLY A 391 26.59 20.54 -17.33
CA GLY A 391 25.89 21.61 -16.60
C GLY A 391 25.85 21.38 -15.09
N LEU A 392 25.52 20.16 -14.65
CA LEU A 392 25.48 19.79 -13.24
C LEU A 392 26.87 19.83 -12.59
N SER A 393 27.92 19.41 -13.31
CA SER A 393 29.31 19.50 -12.80
C SER A 393 29.77 20.95 -12.59
N ARG A 394 29.27 21.91 -13.38
CA ARG A 394 29.52 23.35 -13.19
C ARG A 394 28.78 23.97 -12.02
N ILE A 395 27.68 23.38 -11.57
CA ILE A 395 26.92 23.86 -10.39
C ILE A 395 27.50 23.26 -9.10
N ARG A 396 28.16 22.10 -9.20
CA ARG A 396 28.78 21.41 -8.06
C ARG A 396 30.18 21.94 -7.69
N ASN A 397 30.84 22.63 -8.63
CA ASN A 397 32.08 23.39 -8.42
C ASN A 397 31.76 24.86 -8.23
#